data_AF-A0A3B8YZ28-F1
#
_entry.id   AF-A0A3B8YZ28-F1
#
_cell.length_a   1.000
_cell.length_b   1.000
_cell.length_c   1.000
_cell.angle_alpha   90.00
_cell.angle_beta   90.00
_cell.angle_gamma   90.00
#
_symmetry.space_group_name_H-M   'P 1'
#
loop_
_entity.id
_entity.type
_entity.pdbx_description
1 polymer ?
#
loop_
_entity_poly.entity_id
_entity_poly.type
_entity_poly.pdbx_seq_one_letter_code
_entity_poly.pdbx_strand_id
1 'polypeptide(L)'
;MPPPTASGCRIDLMLDPPKQIFPYRLHPLDRTDLITLFLLLTVFLLTRILWVEGNFAATVYWEEDFRWVAVHEILSGPLRGTLDYQADHYQGGSLLLTLMAAGFTYLFGVGPLAFKMAAIACSTTTLGLLFLVGRKHFGYRTAVLAGLGYLAGPPLVAYWGLVVMGSHGESLIFSLGMLLLFHRLQTTSGRSTGTWLAFGLVAGAGLWFCYTAGLTLAACGLEWLLLYGFPRWREFLAALLGAAVGLIPWFIYNIKYGFRGLDRIFEMFGYLEPIDPWIEMSAGEKLRNLFAQDWLEGLVTPYIEPMSAGLAPALQAGFGIPFACGLILFVYRLLRGGSEGRQRELVYALYGMIFLAIFLGSSFVIALKEGPVTYRFFLPAAVLLSLPVAESASRNFPSHKVLVSISVAVFLLASSTATGLGATREMLRKKPFSNDFGYQVWGLLSHRKYERNLGEALAETRVVPELMPRLIMVRGIAWGVAFRFEQDGREESVLKAFDEAEKQEIKALIGGYEWTAETRMRGVAEKIIAGEQPPEGPLVLARNRWLLSFVAEERAKRGLQPPPRNWKPVKAYAPEAQ
;
A
#
# COMPACT_ATOMS: atom_id res chain seq x y z
N MET A 1 44.19 -62.68 -21.44
CA MET A 1 43.68 -61.36 -21.85
C MET A 1 43.07 -60.70 -20.63
N PRO A 2 43.52 -59.52 -20.19
CA PRO A 2 42.89 -58.79 -19.09
C PRO A 2 41.60 -58.10 -19.59
N PRO A 3 40.60 -57.89 -18.70
CA PRO A 3 39.34 -57.26 -19.07
C PRO A 3 39.55 -55.76 -19.37
N PRO A 4 38.77 -55.18 -20.30
CA PRO A 4 38.86 -53.77 -20.62
C PRO A 4 38.43 -52.93 -19.41
N THR A 5 39.33 -52.07 -18.95
CA THR A 5 39.04 -51.06 -17.93
C THR A 5 37.97 -50.12 -18.46
N ALA A 6 36.81 -50.10 -17.81
CA ALA A 6 35.74 -49.15 -18.06
C ALA A 6 36.24 -47.72 -17.75
N SER A 7 36.72 -47.03 -18.79
CA SER A 7 36.94 -45.59 -18.76
C SER A 7 35.58 -44.91 -18.65
N GLY A 8 35.16 -44.66 -17.41
CA GLY A 8 33.95 -43.92 -17.11
C GLY A 8 34.01 -42.55 -17.79
N CYS A 9 33.19 -42.40 -18.83
CA CYS A 9 32.89 -41.12 -19.46
C CYS A 9 32.17 -40.26 -18.43
N ARG A 10 32.93 -39.54 -17.59
CA ARG A 10 32.40 -38.37 -16.90
C ARG A 10 32.04 -37.37 -17.99
N ILE A 11 30.75 -37.28 -18.28
CA ILE A 11 30.18 -36.09 -18.90
C ILE A 11 30.32 -34.99 -17.86
N ASP A 12 31.54 -34.45 -17.74
CA ASP A 12 31.74 -33.14 -17.15
C ASP A 12 31.08 -32.19 -18.16
N LEU A 13 29.81 -31.89 -17.93
CA LEU A 13 29.14 -30.70 -18.44
C LEU A 13 29.93 -29.49 -17.91
N MET A 14 31.10 -29.25 -18.49
CA MET A 14 31.86 -28.01 -18.39
C MET A 14 31.01 -26.96 -19.10
N LEU A 15 30.00 -26.47 -18.39
CA LEU A 15 29.51 -25.13 -18.63
C LEU A 15 30.71 -24.22 -18.33
N ASP A 16 31.33 -23.70 -19.38
CA ASP A 16 32.42 -22.73 -19.27
C ASP A 16 32.07 -21.72 -18.17
N PRO A 17 32.99 -21.44 -17.24
CA PRO A 17 32.72 -20.47 -16.19
C PRO A 17 32.31 -19.16 -16.87
N PRO A 18 31.18 -18.55 -16.46
CA PRO A 18 30.65 -17.35 -17.12
C PRO A 18 31.75 -16.30 -17.20
N LYS A 19 31.93 -15.75 -18.42
CA LYS A 19 32.96 -14.73 -18.76
C LYS A 19 33.11 -13.73 -17.62
N GLN A 20 34.36 -13.49 -17.22
CA GLN A 20 34.74 -12.66 -16.07
C GLN A 20 33.85 -11.41 -15.95
N ILE A 21 33.09 -11.40 -14.86
CA ILE A 21 32.16 -10.35 -14.47
C ILE A 21 33.00 -9.10 -14.15
N PHE A 22 32.66 -7.96 -14.74
CA PHE A 22 33.26 -6.68 -14.41
C PHE A 22 33.18 -6.48 -12.88
N PRO A 23 34.28 -6.17 -12.19
CA PRO A 23 34.30 -6.10 -10.73
C PRO A 23 33.44 -4.92 -10.26
N TYR A 24 32.19 -5.20 -9.93
CA TYR A 24 31.28 -4.24 -9.33
C TYR A 24 31.84 -3.82 -7.96
N ARG A 25 32.24 -2.56 -7.81
CA ARG A 25 32.71 -2.01 -6.53
C ARG A 25 31.61 -1.17 -5.91
N LEU A 26 31.09 -1.65 -4.78
CA LEU A 26 30.25 -0.83 -3.91
C LEU A 26 31.10 0.29 -3.32
N HIS A 27 30.54 1.50 -3.30
CA HIS A 27 31.23 2.60 -2.65
C HIS A 27 31.13 2.46 -1.12
N PRO A 28 32.25 2.59 -0.37
CA PRO A 28 32.20 2.62 1.09
C PRO A 28 31.50 3.88 1.58
N LEU A 29 30.91 3.81 2.78
CA LEU A 29 30.40 4.98 3.48
C LEU A 29 31.55 5.72 4.15
N ASP A 30 31.61 7.04 3.97
CA ASP A 30 32.54 7.92 4.66
C ASP A 30 31.86 8.81 5.71
N ARG A 31 32.62 9.69 6.36
CA ARG A 31 32.09 10.59 7.39
C ARG A 31 31.06 11.58 6.82
N THR A 32 31.23 12.04 5.59
CA THR A 32 30.30 12.96 4.93
C THR A 32 28.96 12.26 4.70
N ASP A 33 28.99 11.00 4.29
CA ASP A 33 27.79 10.18 4.11
C ASP A 33 26.98 10.06 5.41
N LEU A 34 27.67 9.80 6.52
CA LEU A 34 27.03 9.66 7.83
C LEU A 34 26.41 10.97 8.31
N ILE A 35 27.12 12.10 8.13
CA ILE A 35 26.61 13.44 8.49
C ILE A 35 25.39 13.78 7.63
N THR A 36 25.48 13.59 6.33
CA THR A 36 24.38 13.90 5.39
C THR A 36 23.16 13.03 5.67
N LEU A 37 23.36 11.72 5.88
CA LEU A 37 22.27 10.84 6.27
C LEU A 37 21.65 11.26 7.59
N PHE A 38 22.47 11.57 8.61
CA PHE A 38 21.97 12.05 9.91
C PHE A 38 21.12 13.32 9.76
N LEU A 39 21.58 14.29 8.97
CA LEU A 39 20.82 15.52 8.70
C LEU A 39 19.50 15.24 7.98
N LEU A 40 19.51 14.40 6.93
CA LEU A 40 18.30 14.01 6.21
C LEU A 40 17.29 13.33 7.14
N LEU A 41 17.74 12.36 7.95
CA LEU A 41 16.87 11.66 8.90
C LEU A 41 16.35 12.61 9.99
N THR A 42 17.17 13.54 10.48
CA THR A 42 16.77 14.51 11.51
C THR A 42 15.69 15.44 10.98
N VAL A 43 15.89 16.05 9.80
CA VAL A 43 14.88 16.93 9.18
C VAL A 43 13.61 16.15 8.84
N PHE A 44 13.74 14.91 8.35
CA PHE A 44 12.59 14.05 8.10
C PHE A 44 11.79 13.81 9.39
N LEU A 45 12.43 13.36 10.47
CA LEU A 45 11.76 13.10 11.74
C LEU A 45 11.07 14.34 12.29
N LEU A 46 11.78 15.49 12.30
CA LEU A 46 11.22 16.75 12.78
C LEU A 46 9.99 17.16 11.98
N THR A 47 10.05 17.14 10.64
CA THR A 47 8.90 17.52 9.80
C THR A 47 7.71 16.57 9.96
N ARG A 48 7.95 15.27 10.14
CA ARG A 48 6.88 14.28 10.36
C ARG A 48 6.23 14.40 11.73
N ILE A 49 7.02 14.62 12.78
CA ILE A 49 6.51 14.86 14.13
C ILE A 49 5.72 16.18 14.17
N LEU A 50 6.25 17.26 13.59
CA LEU A 50 5.56 18.54 13.53
C LEU A 50 4.23 18.46 12.77
N TRP A 51 4.13 17.63 11.72
CA TRP A 51 2.86 17.40 11.05
C TRP A 51 1.87 16.67 11.95
N VAL A 52 2.27 15.55 12.57
CA VAL A 52 1.40 14.78 13.47
C VAL A 52 0.91 15.64 14.65
N GLU A 53 1.78 16.42 15.28
CA GLU A 53 1.42 17.29 16.41
C GLU A 53 0.65 18.54 15.98
N GLY A 54 1.05 19.17 14.86
CA GLY A 54 0.47 20.44 14.39
C GLY A 54 -0.89 20.29 13.71
N ASN A 55 -1.12 19.18 13.01
CA ASN A 55 -2.39 18.89 12.35
C ASN A 55 -2.64 17.38 12.27
N PHE A 56 -2.89 16.79 13.44
CA PHE A 56 -3.13 15.36 13.57
C PHE A 56 -4.22 14.84 12.62
N ALA A 57 -5.34 15.56 12.50
CA ALA A 57 -6.48 15.16 11.67
C ALA A 57 -6.12 14.98 10.19
N ALA A 58 -5.20 15.79 9.65
CA ALA A 58 -4.72 15.65 8.27
C ALA A 58 -3.86 14.40 8.02
N THR A 59 -3.39 13.73 9.08
CA THR A 59 -2.57 12.51 9.01
C THR A 59 -3.38 11.23 9.18
N VAL A 60 -4.67 11.31 9.49
CA VAL A 60 -5.47 10.14 9.83
C VAL A 60 -6.08 9.49 8.59
N TYR A 61 -5.95 8.17 8.53
CA TYR A 61 -6.67 7.29 7.64
C TYR A 61 -7.62 6.38 8.43
N TRP A 62 -8.83 6.17 7.93
CA TRP A 62 -9.90 5.47 8.67
C TRP A 62 -9.58 4.01 9.01
N GLU A 63 -8.77 3.29 8.24
CA GLU A 63 -8.38 1.92 8.61
C GLU A 63 -7.40 1.86 9.78
N GLU A 64 -6.80 2.98 10.17
CA GLU A 64 -5.96 3.05 11.37
C GLU A 64 -6.78 2.89 12.64
N ASP A 65 -8.09 3.20 12.61
CA ASP A 65 -8.96 3.05 13.77
C ASP A 65 -9.09 1.58 14.22
N PHE A 66 -9.03 0.62 13.29
CA PHE A 66 -8.93 -0.81 13.62
C PHE A 66 -7.65 -1.09 14.42
N ARG A 67 -6.51 -0.58 13.94
CA ARG A 67 -5.19 -0.83 14.56
C ARG A 67 -5.08 -0.12 15.91
N TRP A 68 -5.71 1.04 16.05
CA TRP A 68 -5.83 1.75 17.32
C TRP A 68 -6.53 0.88 18.37
N VAL A 69 -7.69 0.30 18.05
CA VAL A 69 -8.40 -0.61 18.97
C VAL A 69 -7.62 -1.91 19.21
N ALA A 70 -6.99 -2.47 18.17
CA ALA A 70 -6.14 -3.64 18.31
C ALA A 70 -4.96 -3.40 19.26
N VAL A 71 -4.31 -2.23 19.19
CA VAL A 71 -3.25 -1.82 20.14
C VAL A 71 -3.80 -1.81 21.57
N HIS A 72 -4.97 -1.23 21.79
CA HIS A 72 -5.59 -1.21 23.11
C HIS A 72 -5.87 -2.62 23.65
N GLU A 73 -6.45 -3.51 22.82
CA GLU A 73 -6.68 -4.91 23.22
C GLU A 73 -5.38 -5.65 23.52
N ILE A 74 -4.35 -5.51 22.69
CA ILE A 74 -3.05 -6.17 22.91
C ILE A 74 -2.44 -5.76 24.25
N LEU A 75 -2.55 -4.47 24.60
CA LEU A 75 -1.98 -3.93 25.84
C LEU A 75 -2.84 -4.20 27.08
N SER A 76 -4.16 -4.33 26.94
CA SER A 76 -5.06 -4.64 28.07
C SER A 76 -5.22 -6.14 28.33
N GLY A 77 -4.88 -6.98 27.35
CA GLY A 77 -5.02 -8.43 27.41
C GLY A 77 -5.60 -8.94 26.10
N PRO A 78 -4.81 -9.62 25.25
CA PRO A 78 -5.26 -10.00 23.92
C PRO A 78 -6.48 -10.93 24.00
N LEU A 79 -7.58 -10.51 23.38
CA LEU A 79 -8.82 -11.29 23.31
C LEU A 79 -8.74 -12.42 22.28
N ARG A 80 -7.75 -12.34 21.37
CA ARG A 80 -7.62 -13.21 20.19
C ARG A 80 -6.18 -13.66 19.98
N GLY A 81 -6.01 -14.63 19.09
CA GLY A 81 -4.67 -15.03 18.64
C GLY A 81 -3.98 -13.89 17.89
N THR A 82 -2.65 -13.85 17.93
CA THR A 82 -1.87 -12.75 17.33
C THR A 82 -2.20 -12.52 15.85
N LEU A 83 -2.41 -13.59 15.08
CA LEU A 83 -2.75 -13.49 13.64
C LEU A 83 -4.14 -12.90 13.36
N ASP A 84 -5.04 -12.87 14.35
CA ASP A 84 -6.37 -12.28 14.21
C ASP A 84 -6.34 -10.74 14.24
N TYR A 85 -5.23 -10.14 14.66
CA TYR A 85 -4.99 -8.69 14.58
C TYR A 85 -4.45 -8.22 13.21
N GLN A 86 -4.34 -9.14 12.25
CA GLN A 86 -4.04 -8.81 10.85
C GLN A 86 -5.31 -8.25 10.17
N ALA A 87 -5.25 -7.00 9.70
CA ALA A 87 -6.40 -6.31 9.10
C ALA A 87 -6.84 -6.97 7.79
N ASP A 88 -5.87 -7.28 6.94
CA ASP A 88 -6.07 -7.83 5.60
C ASP A 88 -5.69 -9.30 5.60
N HIS A 89 -6.53 -10.18 5.05
CA HIS A 89 -6.24 -11.61 5.03
C HIS A 89 -5.06 -12.00 4.12
N TYR A 90 -4.63 -11.10 3.23
CA TYR A 90 -3.62 -11.38 2.20
C TYR A 90 -2.24 -10.76 2.48
N GLN A 91 -2.10 -9.91 3.49
CA GLN A 91 -0.84 -9.24 3.81
C GLN A 91 -0.62 -9.08 5.31
N GLY A 92 0.55 -9.51 5.78
CA GLY A 92 0.94 -9.50 7.20
C GLY A 92 1.46 -8.18 7.72
N GLY A 93 1.70 -7.20 6.85
CA GLY A 93 2.27 -5.92 7.27
C GLY A 93 1.40 -5.17 8.27
N SER A 94 0.08 -5.28 8.14
CA SER A 94 -0.87 -4.70 9.10
C SER A 94 -0.66 -5.20 10.52
N LEU A 95 -0.40 -6.50 10.69
CA LEU A 95 -0.09 -7.09 11.99
C LEU A 95 1.24 -6.55 12.54
N LEU A 96 2.29 -6.51 11.71
CA LEU A 96 3.59 -6.01 12.16
C LEU A 96 3.51 -4.55 12.62
N LEU A 97 2.81 -3.70 11.87
CA LEU A 97 2.63 -2.29 12.22
C LEU A 97 1.77 -2.12 13.49
N THR A 98 0.72 -2.93 13.68
CA THR A 98 -0.06 -2.95 14.93
C THR A 98 0.81 -3.32 16.12
N LEU A 99 1.66 -4.36 16.00
CA LEU A 99 2.57 -4.75 17.08
C LEU A 99 3.62 -3.68 17.38
N MET A 100 4.16 -3.03 16.35
CA MET A 100 5.08 -1.89 16.51
C MET A 100 4.39 -0.71 17.20
N ALA A 101 3.16 -0.38 16.79
CA ALA A 101 2.37 0.68 17.40
C ALA A 101 2.06 0.36 18.86
N ALA A 102 1.71 -0.89 19.19
CA ALA A 102 1.51 -1.33 20.57
C ALA A 102 2.80 -1.17 21.40
N GLY A 103 3.96 -1.53 20.84
CA GLY A 103 5.25 -1.32 21.49
C GLY A 103 5.53 0.16 21.77
N PHE A 104 5.30 1.06 20.81
CA PHE A 104 5.48 2.49 21.02
C PHE A 104 4.46 3.09 22.00
N THR A 105 3.20 2.67 21.94
CA THR A 105 2.17 3.06 22.91
C THR A 105 2.49 2.56 24.32
N TYR A 106 3.06 1.36 24.46
CA TYR A 106 3.54 0.87 25.74
C TYR A 106 4.68 1.73 26.31
N LEU A 107 5.64 2.13 25.46
CA LEU A 107 6.82 2.90 25.87
C LEU A 107 6.52 4.37 26.17
N PHE A 108 5.64 5.00 25.40
CA PHE A 108 5.40 6.45 25.43
C PHE A 108 4.00 6.83 25.93
N GLY A 109 3.17 5.86 26.26
CA GLY A 109 1.79 6.05 26.69
C GLY A 109 0.77 6.10 25.55
N VAL A 110 -0.50 6.07 25.92
CA VAL A 110 -1.63 6.19 24.98
C VAL A 110 -1.68 7.62 24.42
N GLY A 111 -1.39 7.75 23.13
CA GLY A 111 -1.48 9.04 22.44
C GLY A 111 -1.33 8.89 20.92
N PRO A 112 -1.84 9.87 20.14
CA PRO A 112 -1.74 9.85 18.68
C PRO A 112 -0.30 9.75 18.18
N LEU A 113 0.63 10.53 18.75
CA LEU A 113 2.03 10.50 18.35
C LEU A 113 2.66 9.13 18.61
N ALA A 114 2.48 8.56 19.81
CA ALA A 114 3.02 7.24 20.15
C ALA A 114 2.54 6.16 19.18
N PHE A 115 1.26 6.18 18.81
CA PHE A 115 0.71 5.28 17.79
C PHE A 115 1.37 5.51 16.42
N LYS A 116 1.48 6.78 15.99
CA LYS A 116 2.08 7.19 14.71
C LYS A 116 3.59 6.91 14.61
N MET A 117 4.29 6.72 15.73
CA MET A 117 5.74 6.40 15.72
C MET A 117 6.05 5.12 14.95
N ALA A 118 5.12 4.16 14.85
CA ALA A 118 5.30 2.97 14.03
C ALA A 118 5.52 3.33 12.54
N ALA A 119 4.62 4.14 11.97
CA ALA A 119 4.72 4.59 10.58
C ALA A 119 5.95 5.50 10.36
N ILE A 120 6.22 6.41 11.30
CA ILE A 120 7.40 7.30 11.25
C ILE A 120 8.70 6.49 11.26
N ALA A 121 8.79 5.45 12.10
CA ALA A 121 9.96 4.58 12.14
C ALA A 121 10.16 3.82 10.81
N CYS A 122 9.07 3.30 10.23
CA CYS A 122 9.12 2.64 8.93
C CYS A 122 9.55 3.60 7.80
N SER A 123 8.96 4.79 7.71
CA SER A 123 9.30 5.77 6.67
C SER A 123 10.71 6.36 6.84
N THR A 124 11.17 6.54 8.07
CA THR A 124 12.57 6.90 8.39
C THR A 124 13.54 5.80 7.95
N THR A 125 13.18 4.53 8.19
CA THR A 125 13.98 3.37 7.74
C THR A 125 14.03 3.31 6.21
N THR A 126 12.91 3.54 5.53
CA THR A 126 12.83 3.63 4.07
C THR A 126 13.77 4.72 3.54
N LEU A 127 13.76 5.93 4.11
CA LEU A 127 14.68 7.01 3.72
C LEU A 127 16.15 6.59 3.90
N GLY A 128 16.48 5.97 5.05
CA GLY A 128 17.83 5.48 5.30
C GLY A 128 18.28 4.43 4.28
N LEU A 129 17.44 3.43 4.00
CA LEU A 129 17.73 2.41 3.01
C LEU A 129 17.81 2.97 1.59
N LEU A 130 16.95 3.94 1.24
CA LEU A 130 16.96 4.62 -0.06
C LEU A 130 18.29 5.36 -0.26
N PHE A 131 18.74 6.11 0.76
CA PHE A 131 20.03 6.77 0.75
C PHE A 131 21.17 5.75 0.62
N LEU A 132 21.13 4.63 1.35
CA LEU A 132 22.15 3.60 1.29
C LEU A 132 22.22 2.92 -0.09
N VAL A 133 21.08 2.62 -0.70
CA VAL A 133 21.02 2.09 -2.08
C VAL A 133 21.61 3.13 -3.03
N GLY A 134 21.13 4.37 -3.00
CA GLY A 134 21.68 5.47 -3.80
C GLY A 134 23.20 5.59 -3.64
N ARG A 135 23.68 5.58 -2.40
CA ARG A 135 25.09 5.85 -2.08
C ARG A 135 26.02 4.73 -2.53
N LYS A 136 25.62 3.48 -2.27
CA LYS A 136 26.47 2.31 -2.57
C LYS A 136 26.51 1.99 -4.06
N HIS A 137 25.45 2.31 -4.81
CA HIS A 137 25.27 1.85 -6.20
C HIS A 137 25.50 2.94 -7.24
N PHE A 138 25.07 4.17 -6.93
CA PHE A 138 25.08 5.32 -7.84
C PHE A 138 26.02 6.44 -7.36
N GLY A 139 26.35 6.47 -6.06
CA GLY A 139 27.28 7.41 -5.46
C GLY A 139 26.60 8.51 -4.65
N TYR A 140 27.41 9.42 -4.11
CA TYR A 140 26.97 10.42 -3.12
C TYR A 140 25.85 11.33 -3.63
N ARG A 141 26.01 11.92 -4.83
CA ARG A 141 25.05 12.88 -5.38
C ARG A 141 23.66 12.28 -5.55
N THR A 142 23.60 11.05 -6.04
CA THR A 142 22.34 10.32 -6.25
C THR A 142 21.67 9.96 -4.93
N ALA A 143 22.45 9.56 -3.92
CA ALA A 143 21.95 9.34 -2.57
C ALA A 143 21.30 10.61 -1.99
N VAL A 144 21.97 11.76 -2.13
CA VAL A 144 21.47 13.06 -1.67
C VAL A 144 20.19 13.43 -2.42
N LEU A 145 20.18 13.35 -3.75
CA LEU A 145 19.02 13.73 -4.56
C LEU A 145 17.81 12.82 -4.30
N ALA A 146 18.01 11.51 -4.23
CA ALA A 146 16.94 10.57 -3.89
C ALA A 146 16.43 10.80 -2.45
N GLY A 147 17.35 11.03 -1.50
CA GLY A 147 17.00 11.34 -0.11
C GLY A 147 16.23 12.65 0.04
N LEU A 148 16.65 13.73 -0.64
CA LEU A 148 15.94 15.00 -0.69
C LEU A 148 14.57 14.85 -1.37
N GLY A 149 14.47 14.07 -2.44
CA GLY A 149 13.20 13.79 -3.11
C GLY A 149 12.20 13.07 -2.21
N TYR A 150 12.66 12.09 -1.43
CA TYR A 150 11.82 11.41 -0.44
C TYR A 150 11.49 12.28 0.78
N LEU A 151 12.43 13.11 1.23
CA LEU A 151 12.25 14.07 2.32
C LEU A 151 11.18 15.12 1.96
N ALA A 152 11.34 15.78 0.81
CA ALA A 152 10.33 16.68 0.27
C ALA A 152 9.00 15.94 0.13
N GLY A 153 9.08 14.71 -0.41
CA GLY A 153 8.01 13.74 -0.54
C GLY A 153 6.88 14.27 -1.42
N PRO A 154 6.56 13.67 -2.57
CA PRO A 154 5.25 13.94 -3.15
C PRO A 154 4.19 13.65 -2.07
N PRO A 155 3.14 14.47 -1.92
CA PRO A 155 2.12 14.39 -0.88
C PRO A 155 1.66 13.00 -0.52
N LEU A 156 1.49 12.14 -1.52
CA LEU A 156 1.13 10.75 -1.30
C LEU A 156 2.17 9.98 -0.48
N VAL A 157 3.45 10.07 -0.85
CA VAL A 157 4.56 9.42 -0.12
C VAL A 157 4.68 9.99 1.29
N ALA A 158 4.54 11.31 1.43
CA ALA A 158 4.64 11.98 2.71
C ALA A 158 3.47 11.59 3.65
N TYR A 159 2.24 11.58 3.15
CA TYR A 159 1.04 11.17 3.88
C TYR A 159 1.07 9.69 4.26
N TRP A 160 1.31 8.79 3.29
CA TRP A 160 1.35 7.35 3.57
C TRP A 160 2.57 6.95 4.41
N GLY A 161 3.61 7.79 4.49
CA GLY A 161 4.69 7.64 5.47
C GLY A 161 4.30 7.93 6.93
N LEU A 162 3.09 8.47 7.15
CA LEU A 162 2.49 8.74 8.46
C LEU A 162 1.29 7.84 8.78
N VAL A 163 0.79 7.06 7.84
CA VAL A 163 -0.34 6.15 8.08
C VAL A 163 0.19 4.84 8.63
N VAL A 164 -0.30 4.41 9.80
CA VAL A 164 -0.01 3.10 10.39
C VAL A 164 -0.85 2.07 9.64
N MET A 165 -0.44 1.70 8.41
CA MET A 165 -1.19 0.73 7.61
C MET A 165 -0.49 -0.62 7.61
N GLY A 166 0.82 -0.64 7.36
CA GLY A 166 1.55 -1.86 7.10
C GLY A 166 1.18 -2.47 5.76
N SER A 167 1.33 -1.71 4.68
CA SER A 167 1.01 -2.13 3.32
C SER A 167 2.09 -1.70 2.33
N HIS A 168 1.72 -1.18 1.16
CA HIS A 168 2.61 -0.85 0.05
C HIS A 168 3.71 0.14 0.45
N GLY A 169 3.39 1.15 1.26
CA GLY A 169 4.35 2.18 1.68
C GLY A 169 5.50 1.61 2.51
N GLU A 170 5.20 0.80 3.52
CA GLU A 170 6.19 0.20 4.41
C GLU A 170 6.89 -1.01 3.78
N SER A 171 6.26 -1.66 2.78
CA SER A 171 6.87 -2.75 2.01
C SER A 171 8.17 -2.34 1.31
N LEU A 172 8.36 -1.03 1.09
CA LEU A 172 9.59 -0.44 0.54
C LEU A 172 10.84 -0.79 1.35
N ILE A 173 10.73 -1.02 2.66
CA ILE A 173 11.86 -1.46 3.50
C ILE A 173 12.41 -2.80 2.97
N PHE A 174 11.52 -3.74 2.65
CA PHE A 174 11.90 -5.05 2.13
C PHE A 174 12.39 -4.95 0.69
N SER A 175 11.76 -4.13 -0.17
CA SER A 175 12.24 -3.87 -1.53
C SER A 175 13.64 -3.27 -1.57
N LEU A 176 13.92 -2.24 -0.77
CA LEU A 176 15.24 -1.63 -0.70
C LEU A 176 16.26 -2.57 -0.04
N GLY A 177 15.86 -3.35 0.98
CA GLY A 177 16.68 -4.40 1.56
C GLY A 177 17.05 -5.49 0.54
N MET A 178 16.10 -5.93 -0.28
CA MET A 178 16.33 -6.85 -1.40
C MET A 178 17.33 -6.27 -2.39
N LEU A 179 17.18 -4.99 -2.79
CA LEU A 179 18.11 -4.35 -3.72
C LEU A 179 19.54 -4.27 -3.14
N LEU A 180 19.70 -3.91 -1.86
CA LEU A 180 21.01 -3.89 -1.20
C LEU A 180 21.69 -5.26 -1.21
N LEU A 181 20.94 -6.33 -0.91
CA LEU A 181 21.44 -7.69 -0.89
C LEU A 181 21.69 -8.21 -2.31
N PHE A 182 20.79 -7.93 -3.24
CA PHE A 182 20.90 -8.30 -4.65
C PHE A 182 22.18 -7.74 -5.27
N HIS A 183 22.42 -6.45 -5.12
CA HIS A 183 23.64 -5.85 -5.64
C HIS A 183 24.90 -6.33 -4.91
N ARG A 184 24.80 -6.70 -3.62
CA ARG A 184 25.92 -7.39 -2.94
C ARG A 184 26.21 -8.74 -3.60
N LEU A 185 25.19 -9.50 -4.00
CA LEU A 185 25.35 -10.78 -4.72
C LEU A 185 26.01 -10.62 -6.10
N GLN A 186 25.94 -9.43 -6.70
CA GLN A 186 26.62 -9.10 -7.96
C GLN A 186 28.14 -8.87 -7.77
N THR A 187 28.62 -8.71 -6.53
CA THR A 187 30.05 -8.57 -6.23
C THR A 187 30.69 -9.92 -5.90
N THR A 188 31.93 -10.14 -6.36
CA THR A 188 32.66 -11.40 -6.08
C THR A 188 32.80 -11.69 -4.58
N SER A 189 33.06 -10.67 -3.77
CA SER A 189 33.19 -10.80 -2.31
C SER A 189 31.86 -10.92 -1.58
N GLY A 190 30.76 -10.46 -2.19
CA GLY A 190 29.43 -10.51 -1.61
C GLY A 190 28.61 -11.74 -1.98
N ARG A 191 28.99 -12.47 -3.04
CA ARG A 191 28.32 -13.70 -3.50
C ARG A 191 28.64 -14.91 -2.60
N SER A 192 28.00 -14.93 -1.43
CA SER A 192 28.11 -16.02 -0.45
C SER A 192 26.77 -16.71 -0.21
N THR A 193 26.79 -17.96 0.27
CA THR A 193 25.58 -18.69 0.70
C THR A 193 24.78 -17.89 1.74
N GLY A 194 25.46 -17.22 2.68
CA GLY A 194 24.80 -16.39 3.68
C GLY A 194 24.09 -15.18 3.09
N THR A 195 24.67 -14.53 2.06
CA THR A 195 24.02 -13.43 1.36
C THR A 195 22.78 -13.90 0.58
N TRP A 196 22.85 -15.07 -0.06
CA TRP A 196 21.69 -15.67 -0.72
C TRP A 196 20.58 -16.03 0.27
N LEU A 197 20.93 -16.63 1.42
CA LEU A 197 20.00 -16.92 2.50
C LEU A 197 19.32 -15.64 3.02
N ALA A 198 20.10 -14.59 3.27
CA ALA A 198 19.58 -13.29 3.70
C ALA A 198 18.67 -12.65 2.64
N PHE A 199 19.04 -12.73 1.35
CA PHE A 199 18.21 -12.23 0.25
C PHE A 199 16.87 -12.96 0.22
N GLY A 200 16.91 -14.30 0.30
CA GLY A 200 15.72 -15.13 0.43
C GLY A 200 14.85 -14.74 1.61
N LEU A 201 15.44 -14.59 2.80
CA LEU A 201 14.72 -14.22 4.03
C LEU A 201 14.00 -12.88 3.89
N VAL A 202 14.68 -11.85 3.40
CA VAL A 202 14.08 -10.52 3.17
C VAL A 202 13.00 -10.59 2.09
N ALA A 203 13.19 -11.38 1.04
CA ALA A 203 12.20 -11.58 -0.01
C ALA A 203 10.93 -12.29 0.50
N GLY A 204 11.09 -13.37 1.26
CA GLY A 204 9.98 -14.11 1.86
C GLY A 204 9.21 -13.27 2.87
N ALA A 205 9.93 -12.57 3.77
CA ALA A 205 9.33 -11.66 4.73
C ALA A 205 8.63 -10.48 4.03
N GLY A 206 9.22 -9.94 2.97
CA GLY A 206 8.62 -8.88 2.15
C GLY A 206 7.34 -9.34 1.46
N LEU A 207 7.32 -10.54 0.88
CA LEU A 207 6.13 -11.13 0.27
C LEU A 207 5.00 -11.36 1.28
N TRP A 208 5.33 -11.89 2.46
CA TRP A 208 4.35 -12.00 3.54
C TRP A 208 3.84 -10.62 3.97
N PHE A 209 4.74 -9.65 4.11
CA PHE A 209 4.40 -8.30 4.55
C PHE A 209 3.45 -7.61 3.57
N CYS A 210 3.77 -7.63 2.27
CA CYS A 210 2.92 -7.11 1.19
C CYS A 210 3.38 -7.65 -0.17
N TYR A 211 2.44 -8.15 -0.98
CA TYR A 211 2.77 -8.75 -2.29
C TYR A 211 3.43 -7.81 -3.29
N THR A 212 3.35 -6.48 -3.13
CA THR A 212 4.08 -5.54 -4.00
C THR A 212 5.60 -5.68 -3.88
N ALA A 213 6.13 -6.22 -2.78
CA ALA A 213 7.54 -6.59 -2.67
C ALA A 213 7.95 -7.65 -3.72
N GLY A 214 7.00 -8.49 -4.15
CA GLY A 214 7.19 -9.48 -5.20
C GLY A 214 7.60 -8.88 -6.54
N LEU A 215 7.24 -7.63 -6.83
CA LEU A 215 7.68 -6.92 -8.04
C LEU A 215 9.20 -6.72 -8.04
N THR A 216 9.78 -6.35 -6.89
CA THR A 216 11.22 -6.21 -6.73
C THR A 216 11.92 -7.55 -6.81
N LEU A 217 11.37 -8.59 -6.17
CA LEU A 217 11.90 -9.96 -6.27
C LEU A 217 11.95 -10.43 -7.73
N ALA A 218 10.85 -10.24 -8.48
CA ALA A 218 10.76 -10.61 -9.89
C ALA A 218 11.78 -9.83 -10.75
N ALA A 219 11.95 -8.53 -10.50
CA ALA A 219 12.95 -7.71 -11.21
C ALA A 219 14.39 -8.19 -10.94
N CYS A 220 14.73 -8.45 -9.68
CA CYS A 220 16.05 -9.00 -9.30
C CYS A 220 16.29 -10.38 -9.92
N GLY A 221 15.30 -11.27 -9.87
CA GLY A 221 15.38 -12.60 -10.46
C GLY A 221 15.55 -12.58 -11.97
N LEU A 222 14.77 -11.74 -12.66
CA LEU A 222 14.85 -11.58 -14.11
C LEU A 222 16.19 -10.95 -14.54
N GLU A 223 16.68 -9.92 -13.85
CA GLU A 223 18.03 -9.39 -14.12
C GLU A 223 19.08 -10.48 -13.93
N TRP A 224 18.99 -11.24 -12.83
CA TRP A 224 19.95 -12.30 -12.56
C TRP A 224 19.98 -13.33 -13.68
N LEU A 225 18.82 -13.80 -14.12
CA LEU A 225 18.71 -14.78 -15.21
C LEU A 225 19.25 -14.23 -16.53
N LEU A 226 18.94 -12.97 -16.86
CA LEU A 226 19.39 -12.32 -18.09
C LEU A 226 20.91 -12.11 -18.13
N LEU A 227 21.54 -11.80 -17.00
CA LEU A 227 22.97 -11.48 -16.94
C LEU A 227 23.86 -12.69 -16.59
N TYR A 228 23.37 -13.60 -15.76
CA TYR A 228 24.17 -14.67 -15.16
C TYR A 228 23.61 -16.08 -15.40
N GLY A 229 22.40 -16.20 -15.97
CA GLY A 229 21.70 -17.48 -16.10
C GLY A 229 21.21 -18.01 -14.75
N PHE A 230 20.99 -19.33 -14.67
CA PHE A 230 20.52 -19.95 -13.45
C PHE A 230 21.59 -19.89 -12.34
N PRO A 231 21.21 -19.50 -11.10
CA PRO A 231 22.12 -19.57 -9.95
C PRO A 231 22.56 -21.01 -9.70
N ARG A 232 23.72 -21.19 -9.05
CA ARG A 232 24.17 -22.55 -8.66
C ARG A 232 23.15 -23.16 -7.71
N TRP A 233 22.95 -24.48 -7.78
CA TRP A 233 21.95 -25.16 -6.92
C TRP A 233 22.06 -24.81 -5.44
N ARG A 234 23.28 -24.71 -4.88
CA ARG A 234 23.51 -24.33 -3.47
C ARG A 234 23.08 -22.88 -3.17
N GLU A 235 23.26 -21.97 -4.13
CA GLU A 235 22.86 -20.56 -4.02
C GLU A 235 21.34 -20.45 -4.07
N PHE A 236 20.72 -21.13 -5.04
CA PHE A 236 19.27 -21.21 -5.18
C PHE A 236 18.62 -21.81 -3.93
N LEU A 237 19.14 -22.94 -3.44
CA LEU A 237 18.62 -23.60 -2.24
C LEU A 237 18.76 -22.70 -1.00
N ALA A 238 19.86 -21.96 -0.86
CA ALA A 238 20.00 -21.01 0.23
C ALA A 238 18.96 -19.89 0.16
N ALA A 239 18.73 -19.32 -1.02
CA ALA A 239 17.68 -18.33 -1.23
C ALA A 239 16.29 -18.89 -0.93
N LEU A 240 16.01 -20.12 -1.39
CA LEU A 240 14.75 -20.81 -1.16
C LEU A 240 14.50 -21.08 0.33
N LEU A 241 15.52 -21.57 1.06
CA LEU A 241 15.42 -21.80 2.51
C LEU A 241 15.19 -20.48 3.26
N GLY A 242 15.88 -19.41 2.87
CA GLY A 242 15.66 -18.08 3.44
C GLY A 242 14.22 -17.62 3.20
N ALA A 243 13.74 -17.72 1.96
CA ALA A 243 12.38 -17.35 1.60
C ALA A 243 11.33 -18.17 2.33
N ALA A 244 11.54 -19.48 2.48
CA ALA A 244 10.67 -20.35 3.26
C ALA A 244 10.57 -19.89 4.72
N VAL A 245 11.70 -19.53 5.34
CA VAL A 245 11.72 -18.98 6.71
C VAL A 245 10.98 -17.64 6.78
N GLY A 246 11.22 -16.73 5.83
CA GLY A 246 10.53 -15.43 5.78
C GLY A 246 9.02 -15.55 5.56
N LEU A 247 8.57 -16.59 4.86
CA LEU A 247 7.16 -16.89 4.60
C LEU A 247 6.47 -17.70 5.72
N ILE A 248 7.18 -18.10 6.78
CA ILE A 248 6.56 -18.88 7.87
C ILE A 248 5.25 -18.24 8.38
N PRO A 249 5.19 -16.92 8.68
CA PRO A 249 3.94 -16.32 9.14
C PRO A 249 2.81 -16.40 8.10
N TRP A 250 3.14 -16.27 6.81
CA TRP A 250 2.18 -16.42 5.72
C TRP A 250 1.62 -17.84 5.66
N PHE A 251 2.46 -18.86 5.78
CA PHE A 251 2.02 -20.25 5.79
C PHE A 251 1.15 -20.57 7.01
N ILE A 252 1.54 -20.12 8.20
CA ILE A 252 0.73 -20.33 9.42
C ILE A 252 -0.64 -19.68 9.26
N TYR A 253 -0.69 -18.45 8.76
CA TYR A 253 -1.95 -17.76 8.48
C TYR A 253 -2.80 -18.56 7.49
N ASN A 254 -2.26 -18.91 6.32
CA ASN A 254 -3.04 -19.59 5.29
C ASN A 254 -3.49 -20.99 5.70
N ILE A 255 -2.70 -21.73 6.47
CA ILE A 255 -3.14 -23.02 7.03
C ILE A 255 -4.32 -22.81 8.01
N LYS A 256 -4.26 -21.78 8.87
CA LYS A 256 -5.32 -21.49 9.84
C LYS A 256 -6.61 -21.01 9.19
N TYR A 257 -6.54 -20.21 8.13
CA TYR A 257 -7.70 -19.59 7.47
C TYR A 257 -8.00 -20.14 6.08
N GLY A 258 -7.64 -21.39 5.78
CA GLY A 258 -8.04 -22.07 4.54
C GLY A 258 -7.55 -21.41 3.26
N PHE A 259 -6.30 -20.93 3.25
CA PHE A 259 -5.63 -20.29 2.11
C PHE A 259 -6.28 -19.01 1.57
N ARG A 260 -7.14 -18.35 2.37
CA ARG A 260 -7.77 -17.08 1.99
C ARG A 260 -6.79 -15.98 1.62
N GLY A 261 -5.53 -16.03 2.07
CA GLY A 261 -4.51 -15.07 1.67
C GLY A 261 -4.24 -15.02 0.16
N LEU A 262 -4.67 -16.03 -0.59
CA LEU A 262 -4.61 -16.06 -2.06
C LEU A 262 -5.84 -15.44 -2.74
N ASP A 263 -6.97 -15.28 -2.04
CA ASP A 263 -8.22 -14.78 -2.64
C ASP A 263 -8.00 -13.43 -3.31
N ARG A 264 -7.32 -12.49 -2.62
CA ARG A 264 -7.03 -11.17 -3.19
C ARG A 264 -6.17 -11.21 -4.46
N ILE A 265 -5.23 -12.16 -4.56
CA ILE A 265 -4.44 -12.33 -5.80
C ILE A 265 -5.35 -12.78 -6.93
N PHE A 266 -6.22 -13.75 -6.67
CA PHE A 266 -7.15 -14.24 -7.66
C PHE A 266 -8.19 -13.20 -8.08
N GLU A 267 -8.70 -12.39 -7.13
CA GLU A 267 -9.53 -11.22 -7.42
C GLU A 267 -8.80 -10.26 -8.38
N MET A 268 -7.55 -9.88 -8.05
CA MET A 268 -6.73 -8.94 -8.86
C MET A 268 -6.56 -9.36 -10.31
N PHE A 269 -6.56 -10.65 -10.61
CA PHE A 269 -6.44 -11.17 -11.97
C PHE A 269 -7.75 -11.71 -12.55
N GLY A 270 -8.90 -11.38 -11.93
CA GLY A 270 -10.23 -11.71 -12.44
C GLY A 270 -10.62 -13.19 -12.32
N TYR A 271 -9.92 -13.96 -11.49
CA TYR A 271 -10.27 -15.36 -11.21
C TYR A 271 -11.32 -15.50 -10.11
N LEU A 272 -11.57 -14.44 -9.32
CA LEU A 272 -12.62 -14.33 -8.31
C LEU A 272 -13.34 -12.98 -8.44
N GLU A 273 -14.57 -12.90 -7.93
CA GLU A 273 -15.30 -11.62 -7.80
C GLU A 273 -14.56 -10.71 -6.80
N PRO A 274 -14.14 -9.49 -7.18
CA PRO A 274 -13.46 -8.58 -6.26
C PRO A 274 -14.41 -8.10 -5.16
N ILE A 275 -13.89 -7.93 -3.95
CA ILE A 275 -14.63 -7.34 -2.81
C ILE A 275 -14.88 -5.84 -3.02
N ASP A 276 -13.94 -5.17 -3.67
CA ASP A 276 -14.04 -3.74 -3.97
C ASP A 276 -14.63 -3.54 -5.38
N PRO A 277 -15.39 -2.45 -5.61
CA PRO A 277 -16.05 -2.21 -6.89
C PRO A 277 -15.01 -1.73 -7.89
N TRP A 278 -14.48 -2.65 -8.68
CA TRP A 278 -13.54 -2.28 -9.73
C TRP A 278 -14.30 -1.98 -11.01
N ILE A 279 -14.10 -0.77 -11.52
CA ILE A 279 -14.60 -0.38 -12.84
C ILE A 279 -13.75 -1.14 -13.86
N GLU A 280 -14.38 -1.85 -14.79
CA GLU A 280 -13.65 -2.47 -15.89
C GLU A 280 -13.04 -1.37 -16.77
N MET A 281 -11.73 -1.46 -17.00
CA MET A 281 -11.01 -0.58 -17.91
C MET A 281 -10.10 -1.40 -18.81
N SER A 282 -10.07 -1.06 -20.09
CA SER A 282 -9.13 -1.66 -21.02
C SER A 282 -7.68 -1.29 -20.66
N ALA A 283 -6.72 -2.14 -21.04
CA ALA A 283 -5.30 -1.84 -20.84
C ALA A 283 -4.89 -0.50 -21.50
N GLY A 284 -5.49 -0.14 -22.65
CA GLY A 284 -5.25 1.14 -23.31
C GLY A 284 -5.72 2.34 -22.48
N GLU A 285 -6.89 2.26 -21.87
CA GLU A 285 -7.40 3.30 -20.97
C GLU A 285 -6.56 3.41 -19.69
N LYS A 286 -6.17 2.27 -19.09
CA LYS A 286 -5.26 2.26 -17.93
C LYS A 286 -3.93 2.92 -18.25
N LEU A 287 -3.34 2.59 -19.40
CA LEU A 287 -2.08 3.19 -19.84
C LEU A 287 -2.21 4.69 -20.04
N ARG A 288 -3.27 5.13 -20.72
CA ARG A 288 -3.55 6.56 -20.94
C ARG A 288 -3.73 7.28 -19.61
N ASN A 289 -4.58 6.75 -18.72
CA ASN A 289 -4.89 7.37 -17.44
C ASN A 289 -3.67 7.40 -16.52
N LEU A 290 -2.86 6.34 -16.50
CA LEU A 290 -1.61 6.30 -15.74
C LEU A 290 -0.71 7.51 -16.02
N PHE A 291 -0.49 7.82 -17.30
CA PHE A 291 0.41 8.91 -17.70
C PHE A 291 -0.26 10.28 -17.79
N ALA A 292 -1.55 10.34 -18.13
CA ALA A 292 -2.27 11.60 -18.26
C ALA A 292 -2.74 12.15 -16.91
N GLN A 293 -3.04 11.28 -15.95
CA GLN A 293 -3.78 11.64 -14.76
C GLN A 293 -3.23 10.97 -13.50
N ASP A 294 -3.29 9.64 -13.42
CA ASP A 294 -3.19 8.92 -12.16
C ASP A 294 -1.82 9.11 -11.48
N TRP A 295 -0.73 9.15 -12.23
CA TRP A 295 0.59 9.35 -11.65
C TRP A 295 0.77 10.76 -11.09
N LEU A 296 0.29 11.78 -11.80
CA LEU A 296 0.47 13.18 -11.42
C LEU A 296 -0.50 13.58 -10.30
N GLU A 297 -1.78 13.28 -10.47
CA GLU A 297 -2.80 13.53 -9.45
C GLU A 297 -2.52 12.70 -8.21
N GLY A 298 -2.23 11.41 -8.39
CA GLY A 298 -1.96 10.50 -7.29
C GLY A 298 -0.78 10.91 -6.44
N LEU A 299 0.30 11.41 -7.03
CA LEU A 299 1.49 11.79 -6.25
C LEU A 299 1.39 13.20 -5.67
N VAL A 300 0.83 14.16 -6.42
CA VAL A 300 0.93 15.60 -6.10
C VAL A 300 -0.36 16.19 -5.56
N THR A 301 -1.51 15.71 -6.01
CA THR A 301 -2.81 16.25 -5.59
C THR A 301 -3.75 15.11 -5.21
N PRO A 302 -3.36 14.23 -4.26
CA PRO A 302 -4.13 13.01 -3.97
C PRO A 302 -5.47 13.28 -3.28
N TYR A 303 -5.75 14.54 -2.92
CA TYR A 303 -6.95 14.96 -2.21
C TYR A 303 -7.90 15.67 -3.17
N ILE A 304 -9.19 15.39 -3.00
CA ILE A 304 -10.27 15.89 -3.86
C ILE A 304 -10.59 17.37 -3.59
N GLU A 305 -10.05 17.95 -2.51
CA GLU A 305 -10.28 19.36 -2.18
C GLU A 305 -9.84 20.27 -3.34
N PRO A 306 -10.69 21.22 -3.76
CA PRO A 306 -10.39 22.08 -4.89
C PRO A 306 -9.19 22.98 -4.53
N MET A 307 -8.02 22.62 -5.03
CA MET A 307 -6.95 23.59 -5.20
C MET A 307 -7.41 24.62 -6.23
N SER A 308 -6.90 25.86 -6.12
CA SER A 308 -7.21 26.87 -7.14
C SER A 308 -6.85 26.33 -8.53
N ALA A 309 -7.65 26.66 -9.54
CA ALA A 309 -7.55 26.09 -10.89
C ALA A 309 -6.15 26.23 -11.52
N GLY A 310 -5.33 27.19 -11.07
CA GLY A 310 -3.94 27.35 -11.51
C GLY A 310 -2.89 26.62 -10.67
N LEU A 311 -3.14 26.37 -9.37
CA LEU A 311 -2.12 25.85 -8.46
C LEU A 311 -1.88 24.35 -8.66
N ALA A 312 -2.94 23.54 -8.75
CA ALA A 312 -2.81 22.09 -8.95
C ALA A 312 -2.01 21.76 -10.24
N PRO A 313 -2.34 22.30 -11.42
CA PRO A 313 -1.56 22.06 -12.63
C PRO A 313 -0.11 22.54 -12.52
N ALA A 314 0.14 23.67 -11.85
CA ALA A 314 1.50 24.18 -11.65
C ALA A 314 2.35 23.24 -10.77
N LEU A 315 1.79 22.71 -9.69
CA LEU A 315 2.46 21.74 -8.83
C LEU A 315 2.70 20.41 -9.58
N GLN A 316 1.69 19.92 -10.30
CA GLN A 316 1.80 18.71 -11.11
C GLN A 316 2.85 18.85 -12.21
N ALA A 317 2.92 19.99 -12.90
CA ALA A 317 3.94 20.26 -13.91
C ALA A 317 5.34 20.37 -13.29
N GLY A 318 5.46 21.09 -12.16
CA GLY A 318 6.71 21.25 -11.42
C GLY A 318 7.29 19.94 -10.90
N PHE A 319 6.44 18.97 -10.55
CA PHE A 319 6.85 17.62 -10.18
C PHE A 319 7.06 16.72 -11.40
N GLY A 320 6.06 16.66 -12.27
CA GLY A 320 5.94 15.68 -13.36
C GLY A 320 6.95 15.86 -14.46
N ILE A 321 7.21 17.10 -14.90
CA ILE A 321 8.14 17.37 -16.01
C ILE A 321 9.58 16.95 -15.63
N PRO A 322 10.16 17.41 -14.50
CA PRO A 322 11.50 16.95 -14.10
C PRO A 322 11.59 15.44 -13.91
N PHE A 323 10.57 14.82 -13.31
CA PHE A 323 10.54 13.38 -13.08
C PHE A 323 10.50 12.59 -14.40
N ALA A 324 9.62 12.98 -15.32
CA ALA A 324 9.49 12.37 -16.65
C ALA A 324 10.77 12.55 -17.48
N CYS A 325 11.36 13.75 -17.50
CA CYS A 325 12.67 13.98 -18.13
C CYS A 325 13.75 13.08 -17.52
N GLY A 326 13.77 12.93 -16.19
CA GLY A 326 14.67 12.01 -15.50
C GLY A 326 14.50 10.55 -15.93
N LEU A 327 13.26 10.07 -16.10
CA LEU A 327 12.97 8.73 -16.58
C LEU A 327 13.37 8.54 -18.05
N ILE A 328 13.10 9.51 -18.92
CA ILE A 328 13.51 9.47 -20.33
C ILE A 328 15.03 9.38 -20.44
N LEU A 329 15.76 10.19 -19.68
CA LEU A 329 17.23 10.15 -19.65
C LEU A 329 17.76 8.84 -19.07
N PHE A 330 17.05 8.23 -18.12
CA PHE A 330 17.36 6.90 -17.61
C PHE A 330 17.24 5.85 -18.72
N VAL A 331 16.11 5.80 -19.42
CA VAL A 331 15.91 4.86 -20.55
C VAL A 331 16.96 5.09 -21.63
N TYR A 332 17.25 6.35 -21.97
CA TYR A 332 18.30 6.69 -22.94
C TYR A 332 19.67 6.16 -22.51
N ARG A 333 20.06 6.33 -21.23
CA ARG A 333 21.32 5.79 -20.70
C ARG A 333 21.34 4.27 -20.71
N LEU A 334 20.24 3.62 -20.41
CA LEU A 334 20.14 2.16 -20.47
C LEU A 334 20.36 1.67 -21.92
N LEU A 335 19.81 2.37 -22.92
CA LEU A 335 19.97 1.98 -24.32
C LEU A 335 21.36 2.31 -24.90
N ARG A 336 21.99 3.43 -24.49
CA ARG A 336 23.26 3.92 -25.05
C ARG A 336 24.48 3.63 -24.19
N GLY A 337 24.29 3.28 -22.92
CA GLY A 337 25.37 3.16 -21.94
C GLY A 337 26.30 1.97 -22.19
N GLY A 338 27.50 2.02 -21.62
CA GLY A 338 28.38 0.86 -21.52
C GLY A 338 27.73 -0.28 -20.73
N SER A 339 28.28 -1.49 -20.86
CA SER A 339 27.78 -2.69 -20.16
C SER A 339 27.66 -2.49 -18.65
N GLU A 340 28.64 -1.82 -18.03
CA GLU A 340 28.66 -1.59 -16.58
C GLU A 340 27.53 -0.65 -16.12
N GLY A 341 27.28 0.44 -16.85
CA GLY A 341 26.18 1.36 -16.54
C GLY A 341 24.82 0.70 -16.70
N ARG A 342 24.66 -0.08 -17.78
CA ARG A 342 23.46 -0.86 -18.07
C ARG A 342 23.11 -1.81 -16.94
N GLN A 343 24.10 -2.57 -16.47
CA GLN A 343 23.92 -3.54 -15.41
C GLN A 343 23.40 -2.91 -14.11
N ARG A 344 23.87 -1.71 -13.74
CA ARG A 344 23.44 -1.03 -12.50
C ARG A 344 21.99 -0.60 -12.52
N GLU A 345 21.50 -0.20 -13.69
CA GLU A 345 20.17 0.40 -13.83
C GLU A 345 19.11 -0.61 -14.33
N LEU A 346 19.52 -1.80 -14.79
CA LEU A 346 18.64 -2.81 -15.39
C LEU A 346 17.51 -3.25 -14.44
N VAL A 347 17.79 -3.51 -13.16
CA VAL A 347 16.76 -3.95 -12.18
C VAL A 347 15.63 -2.95 -12.09
N TYR A 348 15.91 -1.64 -12.19
CA TYR A 348 14.90 -0.60 -12.10
C TYR A 348 14.04 -0.52 -13.37
N ALA A 349 14.64 -0.78 -14.55
CA ALA A 349 13.89 -0.89 -15.79
C ALA A 349 12.98 -2.12 -15.77
N LEU A 350 13.51 -3.27 -15.37
CA LEU A 350 12.74 -4.50 -15.22
C LEU A 350 11.60 -4.31 -14.21
N TYR A 351 11.88 -3.67 -13.07
CA TYR A 351 10.85 -3.33 -12.09
C TYR A 351 9.73 -2.48 -12.71
N GLY A 352 10.07 -1.40 -13.42
CA GLY A 352 9.09 -0.54 -14.08
C GLY A 352 8.26 -1.29 -15.12
N MET A 353 8.88 -2.17 -15.91
CA MET A 353 8.18 -2.99 -16.90
C MET A 353 7.27 -4.04 -16.27
N ILE A 354 7.71 -4.71 -15.20
CA ILE A 354 6.91 -5.71 -14.46
C ILE A 354 5.72 -5.02 -13.78
N PHE A 355 5.96 -3.87 -13.13
CA PHE A 355 4.90 -3.06 -12.54
C PHE A 355 3.85 -2.69 -13.61
N LEU A 356 4.30 -2.18 -14.76
CA LEU A 356 3.40 -1.80 -15.85
C LEU A 356 2.62 -3.02 -16.39
N ALA A 357 3.30 -4.15 -16.61
CA ALA A 357 2.65 -5.37 -17.09
C ALA A 357 1.56 -5.86 -16.12
N ILE A 358 1.82 -5.86 -14.81
CA ILE A 358 0.85 -6.27 -13.80
C ILE A 358 -0.28 -5.24 -13.68
N PHE A 359 0.02 -3.95 -13.68
CA PHE A 359 -1.00 -2.90 -13.65
C PHE A 359 -1.96 -3.01 -14.83
N LEU A 360 -1.43 -3.18 -16.04
CA LEU A 360 -2.23 -3.30 -17.27
C LEU A 360 -2.99 -4.64 -17.36
N GLY A 361 -2.41 -5.73 -16.85
CA GLY A 361 -2.99 -7.07 -16.92
C GLY A 361 -3.93 -7.43 -15.76
N SER A 362 -3.91 -6.66 -14.67
CA SER A 362 -4.82 -6.84 -13.54
C SER A 362 -6.17 -6.19 -13.80
N SER A 363 -7.18 -6.53 -13.01
CA SER A 363 -8.48 -5.85 -12.94
C SER A 363 -8.43 -4.58 -12.06
N PHE A 364 -7.27 -4.26 -11.47
CA PHE A 364 -7.09 -3.09 -10.62
C PHE A 364 -7.32 -1.79 -11.38
N VAL A 365 -8.12 -0.89 -10.81
CA VAL A 365 -8.42 0.44 -11.37
C VAL A 365 -8.33 1.49 -10.28
N ILE A 366 -7.89 2.68 -10.69
CA ILE A 366 -7.82 3.85 -9.83
C ILE A 366 -9.14 4.59 -9.92
N ALA A 367 -9.96 4.41 -8.91
CA ALA A 367 -11.13 5.25 -8.72
C ALA A 367 -10.66 6.58 -8.10
N LEU A 368 -10.58 7.62 -8.93
CA LEU A 368 -10.29 9.01 -8.51
C LEU A 368 -11.10 9.45 -7.28
N LYS A 369 -12.35 9.00 -7.21
CA LYS A 369 -13.31 9.33 -6.14
C LYS A 369 -12.93 8.75 -4.78
N GLU A 370 -12.03 7.76 -4.73
CA GLU A 370 -11.56 7.17 -3.49
C GLU A 370 -10.34 7.91 -2.90
N GLY A 371 -9.87 8.97 -3.59
CA GLY A 371 -8.83 9.87 -3.11
C GLY A 371 -7.46 9.18 -2.92
N PRO A 372 -6.70 9.50 -1.86
CA PRO A 372 -5.31 9.03 -1.69
C PRO A 372 -5.21 7.49 -1.56
N VAL A 373 -6.33 6.82 -1.30
CA VAL A 373 -6.46 5.38 -1.03
C VAL A 373 -6.07 4.55 -2.24
N THR A 374 -6.56 4.89 -3.42
CA THR A 374 -6.31 4.13 -4.65
C THR A 374 -4.91 4.38 -5.22
N TYR A 375 -4.27 5.48 -4.84
CA TYR A 375 -2.93 5.81 -5.33
C TYR A 375 -1.80 5.13 -4.56
N ARG A 376 -2.06 4.59 -3.36
CA ARG A 376 -1.03 3.97 -2.51
C ARG A 376 -0.24 2.84 -3.21
N PHE A 377 -0.83 2.19 -4.21
CA PHE A 377 -0.20 1.14 -5.01
C PHE A 377 0.96 1.66 -5.86
N PHE A 378 1.01 2.98 -6.11
CA PHE A 378 2.12 3.63 -6.81
C PHE A 378 3.30 3.96 -5.91
N LEU A 379 3.14 3.90 -4.58
CA LEU A 379 4.22 4.25 -3.64
C LEU A 379 5.51 3.47 -3.91
N PRO A 380 5.47 2.13 -4.08
CA PRO A 380 6.69 1.38 -4.38
C PRO A 380 7.36 1.85 -5.67
N ALA A 381 6.59 2.05 -6.73
CA ALA A 381 7.11 2.50 -8.02
C ALA A 381 7.68 3.92 -7.95
N ALA A 382 6.96 4.85 -7.31
CA ALA A 382 7.40 6.24 -7.18
C ALA A 382 8.72 6.36 -6.42
N VAL A 383 8.89 5.59 -5.34
CA VAL A 383 10.12 5.63 -4.53
C VAL A 383 11.26 4.87 -5.21
N LEU A 384 11.02 3.66 -5.73
CA LEU A 384 12.11 2.87 -6.35
C LEU A 384 12.60 3.50 -7.66
N LEU A 385 11.71 4.07 -8.48
CA LEU A 385 12.08 4.76 -9.72
C LEU A 385 12.67 6.16 -9.47
N SER A 386 12.59 6.69 -8.23
CA SER A 386 13.28 7.94 -7.87
C SER A 386 14.81 7.80 -7.91
N LEU A 387 15.36 6.58 -7.73
CA LEU A 387 16.79 6.31 -7.80
C LEU A 387 17.37 6.55 -9.21
N PRO A 388 16.89 5.90 -10.28
CA PRO A 388 17.38 6.17 -11.63
C PRO A 388 17.07 7.61 -12.10
N VAL A 389 15.99 8.24 -11.61
CA VAL A 389 15.70 9.67 -11.86
C VAL A 389 16.75 10.56 -11.19
N ALA A 390 17.07 10.32 -9.92
CA ALA A 390 18.12 11.01 -9.20
C ALA A 390 19.48 10.81 -9.87
N GLU A 391 19.76 9.60 -10.39
CA GLU A 391 20.98 9.31 -11.15
C GLU A 391 21.03 10.08 -12.47
N SER A 392 19.89 10.22 -13.16
CA SER A 392 19.79 11.06 -14.36
C SER A 392 20.15 12.50 -14.07
N ALA A 393 19.69 13.05 -12.94
CA ALA A 393 20.03 14.39 -12.50
C ALA A 393 21.49 14.50 -12.01
N SER A 394 22.07 13.44 -11.45
CA SER A 394 23.44 13.47 -10.91
C SER A 394 24.53 13.45 -11.98
N ARG A 395 24.32 12.66 -13.06
CA ARG A 395 25.32 12.38 -14.10
C ARG A 395 25.29 13.33 -15.28
N ASN A 396 24.10 13.80 -15.65
CA ASN A 396 23.95 14.51 -16.91
C ASN A 396 24.18 16.01 -16.73
N PHE A 397 25.12 16.51 -17.54
CA PHE A 397 25.35 17.90 -17.91
C PHE A 397 26.33 18.74 -17.07
N PRO A 398 27.65 18.52 -17.24
CA PRO A 398 28.65 19.52 -16.90
C PRO A 398 28.37 20.88 -17.56
N SER A 399 27.79 20.89 -18.78
CA SER A 399 27.41 22.06 -19.56
C SER A 399 26.05 22.68 -19.19
N HIS A 400 25.19 21.95 -18.47
CA HIS A 400 23.83 22.41 -18.11
C HIS A 400 23.53 22.26 -16.61
N LYS A 401 24.56 22.35 -15.75
CA LYS A 401 24.41 22.27 -14.28
C LYS A 401 23.33 23.23 -13.75
N VAL A 402 23.25 24.42 -14.33
CA VAL A 402 22.23 25.43 -13.99
C VAL A 402 20.82 24.89 -14.25
N LEU A 403 20.55 24.36 -15.46
CA LEU A 403 19.23 23.83 -15.82
C LEU A 403 18.83 22.66 -14.91
N VAL A 404 19.73 21.72 -14.66
CA VAL A 404 19.48 20.59 -13.75
C VAL A 404 19.19 21.08 -12.34
N SER A 405 19.94 22.07 -11.85
CA SER A 405 19.73 22.64 -10.51
C SER A 405 18.38 23.34 -10.39
N ILE A 406 17.97 24.07 -11.44
CA ILE A 406 16.64 24.66 -11.55
C ILE A 406 15.57 23.56 -11.55
N SER A 407 15.72 22.51 -12.37
CA SER A 407 14.76 21.41 -12.42
C SER A 407 14.61 20.69 -11.08
N VAL A 408 15.71 20.43 -10.38
CA VAL A 408 15.69 19.83 -9.04
C VAL A 408 15.03 20.78 -8.03
N ALA A 409 15.36 22.08 -8.07
CA ALA A 409 14.74 23.07 -7.19
C ALA A 409 13.23 23.18 -7.41
N VAL A 410 12.79 23.22 -8.67
CA VAL A 410 11.36 23.23 -9.05
C VAL A 410 10.65 21.97 -8.55
N PHE A 411 11.25 20.80 -8.75
CA PHE A 411 10.72 19.52 -8.26
C PHE A 411 10.56 19.51 -6.73
N LEU A 412 11.60 19.90 -6.00
CA LEU A 412 11.59 19.92 -4.53
C LEU A 412 10.60 20.96 -3.99
N LEU A 413 10.53 22.14 -4.60
CA LEU A 413 9.58 23.20 -4.23
C LEU A 413 8.13 22.75 -4.47
N ALA A 414 7.83 22.18 -5.64
CA ALA A 414 6.50 21.69 -5.96
C ALA A 414 6.07 20.59 -4.98
N SER A 415 6.94 19.61 -4.74
CA SER A 415 6.67 18.50 -3.81
C SER A 415 6.44 18.99 -2.38
N SER A 416 7.33 19.85 -1.88
CA SER A 416 7.24 20.38 -0.50
C SER A 416 6.03 21.29 -0.32
N THR A 417 5.69 22.10 -1.33
CA THR A 417 4.51 22.97 -1.31
C THR A 417 3.23 22.15 -1.27
N ALA A 418 3.12 21.16 -2.16
CA ALA A 418 1.97 20.27 -2.20
C ALA A 418 1.83 19.48 -0.87
N THR A 419 2.95 19.03 -0.29
CA THR A 419 2.95 18.33 1.00
C THR A 419 2.55 19.26 2.13
N GLY A 420 3.03 20.51 2.13
CA GLY A 420 2.63 21.53 3.07
C GLY A 420 1.13 21.80 3.02
N LEU A 421 0.56 21.98 1.83
CA LEU A 421 -0.89 22.16 1.64
C LEU A 421 -1.69 20.95 2.16
N GLY A 422 -1.24 19.73 1.82
CA GLY A 422 -1.83 18.51 2.35
C GLY A 422 -1.70 18.39 3.86
N ALA A 423 -0.64 18.94 4.46
CA ALA A 423 -0.42 18.93 5.89
C ALA A 423 -1.26 19.97 6.63
N THR A 424 -1.60 21.09 6.00
CA THR A 424 -2.41 22.17 6.60
C THR A 424 -3.90 22.07 6.28
N ARG A 425 -4.33 21.05 5.53
CA ARG A 425 -5.75 20.90 5.16
C ARG A 425 -6.65 20.77 6.39
N GLU A 426 -7.82 21.38 6.32
CA GLU A 426 -8.83 21.27 7.36
C GLU A 426 -9.69 20.04 7.11
N MET A 427 -9.50 18.99 7.92
CA MET A 427 -10.33 17.81 7.84
C MET A 427 -11.61 18.03 8.64
N LEU A 428 -12.78 17.78 8.02
CA LEU A 428 -14.07 17.77 8.72
C LEU A 428 -13.97 16.88 9.96
N ARG A 429 -14.24 17.47 11.12
CA ARG A 429 -14.06 16.91 12.48
C ARG A 429 -14.85 15.60 12.68
N LYS A 430 -14.38 14.49 12.13
CA LYS A 430 -14.55 13.19 12.80
C LYS A 430 -13.56 13.16 13.95
N LYS A 431 -13.93 12.62 15.11
CA LYS A 431 -12.97 12.33 16.18
C LYS A 431 -12.21 11.07 15.75
N PRO A 432 -11.01 11.18 15.18
CA PRO A 432 -10.26 9.99 14.81
C PRO A 432 -9.85 9.24 16.09
N PHE A 433 -9.60 7.94 15.97
CA PHE A 433 -9.16 7.08 17.08
C PHE A 433 -10.17 7.02 18.24
N SER A 434 -11.46 6.98 17.89
CA SER A 434 -12.49 6.59 18.86
C SER A 434 -12.64 5.07 18.86
N ASN A 435 -12.74 4.47 20.04
CA ASN A 435 -12.92 3.01 20.15
C ASN A 435 -14.16 2.54 19.40
N ASP A 436 -15.26 3.30 19.46
CA ASP A 436 -16.49 2.99 18.74
C ASP A 436 -16.23 2.90 17.23
N PHE A 437 -15.57 3.90 16.64
CA PHE A 437 -15.29 3.85 15.21
C PHE A 437 -14.28 2.74 14.87
N GLY A 438 -13.28 2.48 15.73
CA GLY A 438 -12.33 1.39 15.53
C GLY A 438 -12.97 0.00 15.57
N TYR A 439 -13.90 -0.26 16.50
CA TYR A 439 -14.68 -1.52 16.50
C TYR A 439 -15.61 -1.60 15.28
N GLN A 440 -16.16 -0.47 14.80
CA GLN A 440 -16.96 -0.47 13.59
C GLN A 440 -16.10 -0.82 12.35
N VAL A 441 -14.89 -0.25 12.24
CA VAL A 441 -13.93 -0.60 11.19
C VAL A 441 -13.51 -2.06 11.30
N TRP A 442 -13.29 -2.56 12.52
CA TRP A 442 -13.02 -3.98 12.74
C TRP A 442 -14.14 -4.85 12.19
N GLY A 443 -15.40 -4.57 12.53
CA GLY A 443 -16.55 -5.28 12.00
C GLY A 443 -16.59 -5.31 10.46
N LEU A 444 -16.29 -4.18 9.81
CA LEU A 444 -16.19 -4.10 8.35
C LEU A 444 -15.08 -5.02 7.81
N LEU A 445 -13.89 -4.99 8.42
CA LEU A 445 -12.77 -5.84 8.01
C LEU A 445 -13.06 -7.32 8.26
N SER A 446 -13.74 -7.65 9.36
CA SER A 446 -14.22 -9.02 9.64
C SER A 446 -15.19 -9.47 8.55
N HIS A 447 -16.17 -8.64 8.16
CA HIS A 447 -17.03 -8.97 7.02
C HIS A 447 -16.21 -9.24 5.75
N ARG A 448 -15.26 -8.38 5.40
CA ARG A 448 -14.41 -8.58 4.22
C ARG A 448 -13.58 -9.87 4.29
N LYS A 449 -13.08 -10.22 5.48
CA LYS A 449 -12.32 -11.47 5.71
C LYS A 449 -13.21 -12.72 5.62
N TYR A 450 -14.48 -12.60 6.01
CA TYR A 450 -15.44 -13.70 6.15
C TYR A 450 -16.65 -13.53 5.23
N GLU A 451 -16.50 -12.89 4.07
CA GLU A 451 -17.62 -12.48 3.21
C GLU A 451 -18.52 -13.69 2.82
N ARG A 452 -17.89 -14.83 2.52
CA ARG A 452 -18.59 -16.07 2.14
C ARG A 452 -19.19 -16.83 3.33
N ASN A 453 -18.78 -16.51 4.55
CA ASN A 453 -19.22 -17.15 5.78
C ASN A 453 -19.54 -16.10 6.86
N LEU A 454 -20.68 -15.45 6.71
CA LEU A 454 -21.11 -14.37 7.59
C LEU A 454 -21.29 -14.81 9.05
N GLY A 455 -21.60 -16.08 9.29
CA GLY A 455 -21.65 -16.69 10.62
C GLY A 455 -20.29 -16.68 11.31
N GLU A 456 -19.20 -16.92 10.58
CA GLU A 456 -17.83 -16.73 11.12
C GLU A 456 -17.55 -15.26 11.43
N ALA A 457 -17.99 -14.33 10.56
CA ALA A 457 -17.84 -12.88 10.81
C ALA A 457 -18.55 -12.46 12.10
N LEU A 458 -19.77 -12.94 12.33
CA LEU A 458 -20.55 -12.66 13.54
C LEU A 458 -19.92 -13.34 14.77
N ALA A 459 -19.42 -14.57 14.64
CA ALA A 459 -18.72 -15.28 15.71
C ALA A 459 -17.48 -14.52 16.22
N GLU A 460 -16.74 -13.85 15.34
CA GLU A 460 -15.60 -12.98 15.71
C GLU A 460 -15.98 -11.82 16.65
N THR A 461 -17.21 -11.33 16.54
CA THR A 461 -17.70 -10.27 17.43
C THR A 461 -18.00 -10.80 18.83
N ARG A 462 -18.41 -12.06 18.94
CA ARG A 462 -18.82 -12.69 20.20
C ARG A 462 -17.65 -12.96 21.15
N VAL A 463 -16.42 -12.94 20.63
CA VAL A 463 -15.19 -12.97 21.43
C VAL A 463 -15.03 -11.70 22.27
N VAL A 464 -15.60 -10.57 21.86
CA VAL A 464 -15.55 -9.32 22.63
C VAL A 464 -16.53 -9.41 23.80
N PRO A 465 -16.06 -9.39 25.06
CA PRO A 465 -16.90 -9.64 26.22
C PRO A 465 -17.90 -8.50 26.46
N GLU A 466 -17.52 -7.25 26.20
CA GLU A 466 -18.43 -6.13 26.39
C GLU A 466 -19.49 -6.04 25.28
N LEU A 467 -20.75 -5.93 25.68
CA LEU A 467 -21.89 -5.89 24.76
C LEU A 467 -21.81 -4.71 23.78
N MET A 468 -21.42 -3.53 24.23
CA MET A 468 -21.43 -2.33 23.38
C MET A 468 -20.40 -2.39 22.23
N PRO A 469 -19.10 -2.62 22.48
CA PRO A 469 -18.12 -2.91 21.43
C PRO A 469 -18.55 -4.02 20.47
N ARG A 470 -19.09 -5.13 20.99
CA ARG A 470 -19.62 -6.22 20.16
C ARG A 470 -20.71 -5.74 19.19
N LEU A 471 -21.72 -5.02 19.69
CA LEU A 471 -22.79 -4.47 18.87
C LEU A 471 -22.27 -3.44 17.84
N ILE A 472 -21.20 -2.72 18.16
CA ILE A 472 -20.55 -1.79 17.23
C ILE A 472 -19.80 -2.54 16.13
N MET A 473 -19.12 -3.66 16.45
CA MET A 473 -18.56 -4.54 15.42
C MET A 473 -19.65 -5.11 14.51
N VAL A 474 -20.79 -5.53 15.06
CA VAL A 474 -21.93 -5.99 14.25
C VAL A 474 -22.45 -4.90 13.30
N ARG A 475 -22.47 -3.63 13.73
CA ARG A 475 -22.76 -2.50 12.82
C ARG A 475 -21.74 -2.39 11.69
N GLY A 476 -20.47 -2.62 11.99
CA GLY A 476 -19.40 -2.70 10.99
C GLY A 476 -19.60 -3.82 9.97
N ILE A 477 -20.04 -4.99 10.44
CA ILE A 477 -20.39 -6.11 9.54
C ILE A 477 -21.55 -5.72 8.62
N ALA A 478 -22.61 -5.12 9.16
CA ALA A 478 -23.73 -4.63 8.34
C ALA A 478 -23.29 -3.56 7.34
N TRP A 479 -22.32 -2.71 7.68
CA TRP A 479 -21.72 -1.79 6.70
C TRP A 479 -21.05 -2.55 5.55
N GLY A 480 -20.29 -3.60 5.84
CA GLY A 480 -19.71 -4.47 4.82
C GLY A 480 -20.75 -5.14 3.93
N VAL A 481 -21.81 -5.71 4.53
CA VAL A 481 -22.90 -6.37 3.78
C VAL A 481 -23.66 -5.36 2.92
N ALA A 482 -23.98 -4.17 3.44
CA ALA A 482 -24.58 -3.09 2.64
C ALA A 482 -23.72 -2.72 1.45
N PHE A 483 -22.41 -2.56 1.66
CA PHE A 483 -21.50 -2.23 0.58
C PHE A 483 -21.48 -3.32 -0.50
N ARG A 484 -21.54 -4.60 -0.12
CA ARG A 484 -21.63 -5.69 -1.10
C ARG A 484 -22.95 -5.68 -1.86
N PHE A 485 -24.07 -5.53 -1.15
CA PHE A 485 -25.40 -5.39 -1.75
C PHE A 485 -25.49 -4.20 -2.71
N GLU A 486 -24.84 -3.07 -2.38
CA GLU A 486 -24.73 -1.91 -3.27
C GLU A 486 -24.02 -2.24 -4.59
N GLN A 487 -23.08 -3.19 -4.59
CA GLN A 487 -22.32 -3.59 -5.77
C GLN A 487 -23.07 -4.62 -6.62
N ASP A 488 -23.49 -5.72 -6.01
CA ASP A 488 -24.00 -6.88 -6.74
C ASP A 488 -25.53 -6.97 -6.74
N GLY A 489 -26.21 -6.27 -5.83
CA GLY A 489 -27.67 -6.33 -5.66
C GLY A 489 -28.18 -7.66 -5.11
N ARG A 490 -27.32 -8.50 -4.53
CA ARG A 490 -27.69 -9.83 -4.00
C ARG A 490 -28.33 -9.70 -2.62
N GLU A 491 -29.66 -9.70 -2.58
CA GLU A 491 -30.47 -9.66 -1.36
C GLU A 491 -30.14 -10.81 -0.39
N GLU A 492 -29.72 -11.97 -0.92
CA GLU A 492 -29.35 -13.16 -0.14
C GLU A 492 -28.32 -12.87 0.96
N SER A 493 -27.33 -12.02 0.67
CA SER A 493 -26.29 -11.64 1.65
C SER A 493 -26.87 -10.88 2.84
N VAL A 494 -27.85 -10.00 2.58
CA VAL A 494 -28.56 -9.23 3.61
C VAL A 494 -29.44 -10.16 4.44
N LEU A 495 -30.22 -11.04 3.79
CA LEU A 495 -31.10 -11.99 4.48
C LEU A 495 -30.31 -12.96 5.36
N LYS A 496 -29.24 -13.55 4.82
CA LYS A 496 -28.34 -14.44 5.56
C LYS A 496 -27.76 -13.77 6.81
N ALA A 497 -27.47 -12.47 6.76
CA ALA A 497 -27.01 -11.71 7.93
C ALA A 497 -28.01 -11.73 9.09
N PHE A 498 -29.30 -11.61 8.78
CA PHE A 498 -30.36 -11.62 9.78
C PHE A 498 -30.63 -13.02 10.32
N ASP A 499 -30.52 -14.04 9.47
CA ASP A 499 -30.75 -15.44 9.85
C ASP A 499 -29.66 -15.96 10.80
N GLU A 500 -28.41 -15.54 10.59
CA GLU A 500 -27.25 -15.98 11.38
C GLU A 500 -27.02 -15.12 12.65
N ALA A 501 -27.66 -13.96 12.74
CA ALA A 501 -27.52 -13.04 13.86
C ALA A 501 -28.40 -13.39 15.06
N GLU A 502 -27.84 -13.23 16.26
CA GLU A 502 -28.60 -13.35 17.50
C GLU A 502 -29.61 -12.21 17.64
N LYS A 503 -30.68 -12.44 18.42
CA LYS A 503 -31.75 -11.45 18.65
C LYS A 503 -31.23 -10.06 19.06
N GLN A 504 -30.15 -10.02 19.86
CA GLN A 504 -29.50 -8.79 20.31
C GLN A 504 -28.66 -8.09 19.23
N GLU A 505 -28.08 -8.86 18.30
CA GLU A 505 -27.23 -8.40 17.20
C GLU A 505 -28.08 -7.76 16.09
N ILE A 506 -29.33 -8.19 15.91
CA ILE A 506 -30.23 -7.72 14.85
C ILE A 506 -30.49 -6.21 14.92
N LYS A 507 -30.63 -5.65 16.13
CA LYS A 507 -30.77 -4.19 16.30
C LYS A 507 -29.52 -3.44 15.84
N ALA A 508 -28.34 -4.02 16.05
CA ALA A 508 -27.09 -3.46 15.58
C ALA A 508 -26.95 -3.58 14.06
N LEU A 509 -27.31 -4.73 13.46
CA LEU A 509 -27.35 -4.89 12.01
C LEU A 509 -28.22 -3.83 11.35
N ILE A 510 -29.46 -3.66 11.83
CA ILE A 510 -30.39 -2.63 11.38
C ILE A 510 -29.74 -1.24 11.43
N GLY A 511 -29.14 -0.88 12.56
CA GLY A 511 -28.48 0.42 12.71
C GLY A 511 -27.29 0.63 11.77
N GLY A 512 -26.54 -0.43 11.46
CA GLY A 512 -25.43 -0.39 10.50
C GLY A 512 -25.89 -0.20 9.05
N TYR A 513 -26.96 -0.90 8.66
CA TYR A 513 -27.60 -0.72 7.35
C TYR A 513 -28.17 0.69 7.18
N GLU A 514 -28.88 1.21 8.19
CA GLU A 514 -29.41 2.58 8.18
C GLU A 514 -28.29 3.61 8.03
N TRP A 515 -27.26 3.52 8.88
CA TRP A 515 -26.13 4.44 8.84
C TRP A 515 -25.42 4.45 7.48
N THR A 516 -25.22 3.26 6.89
CA THR A 516 -24.57 3.13 5.57
C THR A 516 -25.43 3.77 4.50
N ALA A 517 -26.71 3.40 4.43
CA ALA A 517 -27.63 3.90 3.42
C ALA A 517 -27.83 5.41 3.50
N GLU A 518 -27.95 5.96 4.71
CA GLU A 518 -28.05 7.40 4.93
C GLU A 518 -26.80 8.15 4.49
N THR A 519 -25.63 7.66 4.88
CA THR A 519 -24.34 8.25 4.50
C THR A 519 -24.19 8.28 2.98
N ARG A 520 -24.62 7.20 2.31
CA ARG A 520 -24.55 7.06 0.86
C ARG A 520 -25.54 7.93 0.12
N MET A 521 -26.81 7.94 0.55
CA MET A 521 -27.81 8.85 -0.02
C MET A 521 -27.43 10.32 0.15
N ARG A 522 -26.86 10.69 1.31
CA ARG A 522 -26.35 12.06 1.52
C ARG A 522 -25.25 12.42 0.54
N GLY A 523 -24.25 11.54 0.38
CA GLY A 523 -23.16 11.77 -0.57
C GLY A 523 -23.64 11.85 -2.03
N VAL A 524 -24.67 11.08 -2.41
CA VAL A 524 -25.32 11.22 -3.73
C VAL A 524 -26.07 12.55 -3.84
N ALA A 525 -26.81 12.96 -2.82
CA ALA A 525 -27.56 14.21 -2.81
C ALA A 525 -26.65 15.44 -2.88
N GLU A 526 -25.54 15.44 -2.14
CA GLU A 526 -24.53 16.50 -2.18
C GLU A 526 -23.94 16.68 -3.58
N LYS A 527 -23.68 15.57 -4.29
CA LYS A 527 -23.19 15.60 -5.69
C LYS A 527 -24.24 16.15 -6.65
N ILE A 528 -25.49 15.74 -6.52
CA ILE A 528 -26.60 16.27 -7.33
C ILE A 528 -26.75 17.78 -7.10
N ILE A 529 -26.68 18.24 -5.84
CA ILE A 529 -26.72 19.67 -5.49
C ILE A 529 -25.53 20.43 -6.11
N ALA A 530 -24.36 19.79 -6.19
CA ALA A 530 -23.18 20.35 -6.85
C ALA A 530 -23.26 20.32 -8.39
N GLY A 531 -24.35 19.82 -8.99
CA GLY A 531 -24.52 19.69 -10.44
C GLY A 531 -23.76 18.50 -11.05
N GLU A 532 -23.22 17.61 -10.23
CA GLU A 532 -22.57 16.38 -10.69
C GLU A 532 -23.63 15.29 -10.91
N GLN A 533 -23.61 14.62 -12.07
CA GLN A 533 -24.37 13.38 -12.25
C GLN A 533 -23.52 12.19 -11.77
N PRO A 534 -23.84 11.54 -10.63
CA PRO A 534 -23.15 10.33 -10.25
C PRO A 534 -23.54 9.22 -11.25
N PRO A 535 -22.59 8.62 -11.99
CA PRO A 535 -22.88 7.61 -13.01
C PRO A 535 -23.61 6.38 -12.44
N GLU A 536 -23.40 6.08 -11.16
CA GLU A 536 -24.07 4.99 -10.44
C GLU A 536 -25.30 5.45 -9.63
N GLY A 537 -25.64 6.74 -9.69
CA GLY A 537 -26.64 7.39 -8.85
C GLY A 537 -27.98 6.67 -8.82
N PRO A 538 -28.63 6.40 -9.97
CA PRO A 538 -29.93 5.75 -9.99
C PRO A 538 -29.93 4.33 -9.39
N LEU A 539 -28.89 3.53 -9.68
CA LEU A 539 -28.78 2.15 -9.19
C LEU A 539 -28.49 2.12 -7.69
N VAL A 540 -27.53 2.92 -7.24
CA VAL A 540 -27.19 3.06 -5.80
C VAL A 540 -28.38 3.58 -5.02
N LEU A 541 -29.13 4.55 -5.56
CA LEU A 541 -30.35 5.07 -4.93
C LEU A 541 -31.45 4.00 -4.86
N ALA A 542 -31.66 3.22 -5.92
CA ALA A 542 -32.65 2.15 -5.94
C ALA A 542 -32.33 1.07 -4.90
N ARG A 543 -31.08 0.61 -4.85
CA ARG A 543 -30.60 -0.38 -3.88
C ARG A 543 -30.72 0.14 -2.45
N ASN A 544 -30.29 1.37 -2.18
CA ASN A 544 -30.43 1.97 -0.85
C ASN A 544 -31.90 2.17 -0.42
N ARG A 545 -32.81 2.47 -1.35
CA ARG A 545 -34.26 2.53 -1.06
C ARG A 545 -34.83 1.15 -0.69
N TRP A 546 -34.40 0.10 -1.39
CA TRP A 546 -34.78 -1.27 -1.03
C TRP A 546 -34.28 -1.62 0.37
N LEU A 547 -33.00 -1.37 0.65
CA LEU A 547 -32.38 -1.68 1.94
C LEU A 547 -33.10 -0.98 3.11
N LEU A 548 -33.44 0.30 2.93
CA LEU A 548 -34.21 1.05 3.94
C LEU A 548 -35.64 0.53 4.11
N SER A 549 -36.29 0.11 3.03
CA SER A 549 -37.64 -0.47 3.09
C SER A 549 -37.64 -1.81 3.81
N PHE A 550 -36.67 -2.67 3.49
CA PHE A 550 -36.43 -3.95 4.17
C PHE A 550 -36.17 -3.74 5.67
N VAL A 551 -35.30 -2.79 6.03
CA VAL A 551 -35.04 -2.45 7.43
C VAL A 551 -36.30 -1.97 8.14
N ALA A 552 -37.13 -1.14 7.50
CA ALA A 552 -38.39 -0.68 8.09
C ALA A 552 -39.37 -1.82 8.36
N GLU A 553 -39.46 -2.79 7.44
CA GLU A 553 -40.27 -4.00 7.60
C GLU A 553 -39.76 -4.87 8.77
N GLU A 554 -38.46 -5.10 8.85
CA GLU A 554 -37.85 -5.87 9.96
C GLU A 554 -38.04 -5.20 11.32
N ARG A 555 -38.00 -3.86 11.37
CA ARG A 555 -38.35 -3.11 12.60
C ARG A 555 -39.80 -3.35 13.00
N ALA A 556 -40.73 -3.29 12.05
CA ALA A 556 -42.16 -3.49 12.28
C ALA A 556 -42.44 -4.92 12.79
N LYS A 557 -41.89 -5.94 12.14
CA LYS A 557 -42.01 -7.35 12.57
C LYS A 557 -41.53 -7.58 14.00
N ARG A 558 -40.53 -6.82 14.45
CA ARG A 558 -39.86 -6.99 15.75
C ARG A 558 -40.32 -6.01 16.82
N GLY A 559 -41.35 -5.20 16.53
CA GLY A 559 -41.88 -4.20 17.47
C GLY A 559 -40.87 -3.11 17.84
N LEU A 560 -39.86 -2.88 17.01
CA LEU A 560 -38.91 -1.78 17.21
C LEU A 560 -39.60 -0.47 16.80
N GLN A 561 -39.37 0.60 17.57
CA GLN A 561 -39.92 1.91 17.20
C GLN A 561 -39.51 2.26 15.76
N PRO A 562 -40.41 2.88 14.97
CA PRO A 562 -40.05 3.38 13.66
C PRO A 562 -38.85 4.33 13.77
N PRO A 563 -38.03 4.48 12.71
CA PRO A 563 -36.97 5.48 12.72
C PRO A 563 -37.56 6.85 13.12
N PRO A 564 -36.83 7.66 13.90
CA PRO A 564 -37.35 8.93 14.41
C PRO A 564 -37.93 9.79 13.28
N ARG A 565 -39.09 10.43 13.50
CA ARG A 565 -39.87 11.21 12.50
C ARG A 565 -39.08 12.29 11.73
N ASN A 566 -37.91 12.67 12.22
CA ASN A 566 -36.98 13.56 11.52
C ASN A 566 -36.36 12.89 10.28
N TRP A 567 -36.57 11.58 10.14
CA TRP A 567 -36.48 10.80 8.92
C TRP A 567 -37.49 11.37 7.91
N LYS A 568 -37.13 12.48 7.27
CA LYS A 568 -37.78 12.88 6.02
C LYS A 568 -37.25 11.90 4.98
N PRO A 569 -38.05 10.92 4.50
CA PRO A 569 -37.64 10.16 3.33
C PRO A 569 -37.30 11.18 2.25
N VAL A 570 -36.31 10.84 1.43
CA VAL A 570 -35.78 11.62 0.28
C VAL A 570 -36.87 11.88 -0.80
N LYS A 571 -38.16 11.91 -0.43
CA LYS A 571 -39.24 12.52 -1.21
C LYS A 571 -39.03 14.02 -1.44
N ALA A 572 -38.18 14.69 -0.67
CA ALA A 572 -37.80 16.09 -0.91
C ALA A 572 -36.68 16.28 -1.97
N TYR A 573 -36.14 15.20 -2.54
CA TYR A 573 -35.09 15.27 -3.58
C TYR A 573 -35.45 14.47 -4.84
N ALA A 574 -36.74 14.16 -5.04
CA ALA A 574 -37.21 13.99 -6.40
C ALA A 574 -37.11 15.37 -7.05
N PRO A 575 -36.32 15.58 -8.11
CA PRO A 575 -36.63 16.68 -9.01
C PRO A 575 -38.02 16.35 -9.53
N GLU A 576 -39.02 17.14 -9.13
CA GLU A 576 -40.17 17.29 -10.02
C GLU A 576 -39.59 17.66 -11.38
N ALA A 577 -39.80 16.79 -12.35
CA ALA A 577 -39.24 16.94 -13.68
C ALA A 577 -39.48 18.36 -14.22
N GLN A 578 -38.39 19.08 -14.48
CA GLN A 578 -38.32 20.21 -15.40
C GLN A 578 -37.22 19.92 -16.42
#